data_AF-A0A1V3J5U3-F1
#
_entry.id   AF-A0A1V3J5U3-F1
#
_cell.length_a   1.000
_cell.length_b   1.000
_cell.length_c   1.000
_cell.angle_alpha   90.00
_cell.angle_beta   90.00
_cell.angle_gamma   90.00
#
_symmetry.space_group_name_H-M   'P 1'
#
loop_
_entity.id
_entity.type
_entity.pdbx_description
1 polymer ?
#
loop_
_entity_poly.entity_id
_entity_poly.type
_entity_poly.pdbx_seq_one_letter_code
_entity_poly.pdbx_strand_id
1 'polypeptide(L)'
;MNISEIDFPSLETKEVFIKNASCCYCQSKNIDWKSGEYPNISLYCPDCEQEMDFYEAIVHLLPGEDNFYVECPECEDNNVIEGVCFSCGFELEEGRDYKREKYVRWLLEKND
;
A
#
# COMPACT_ATOMS: atom_id res chain seq x y z
N MET A 1 13.40 -8.93 13.80
CA MET A 1 14.04 -8.55 12.53
C MET A 1 13.46 -7.19 12.17
N ASN A 2 14.25 -6.28 11.60
CA ASN A 2 13.76 -4.92 11.39
C ASN A 2 12.80 -4.89 10.19
N ILE A 3 11.71 -4.14 10.30
CA ILE A 3 10.76 -3.87 9.21
C ILE A 3 11.49 -3.32 7.96
N SER A 4 12.65 -2.68 8.14
CA SER A 4 13.52 -2.22 7.06
C SER A 4 14.20 -3.33 6.25
N GLU A 5 14.07 -4.60 6.62
CA GLU A 5 14.63 -5.74 5.87
C GLU A 5 13.64 -6.33 4.85
N ILE A 6 12.38 -5.90 4.88
CA ILE A 6 11.38 -6.30 3.89
C ILE A 6 11.74 -5.68 2.52
N ASP A 7 11.71 -6.52 1.49
CA ASP A 7 11.88 -6.11 0.11
C ASP A 7 10.52 -5.64 -0.44
N PHE A 8 10.45 -4.36 -0.78
CA PHE A 8 9.25 -3.72 -1.32
C PHE A 8 9.46 -3.42 -2.81
N PRO A 9 8.39 -3.29 -3.61
CA PRO A 9 8.50 -3.00 -5.04
C PRO A 9 9.24 -1.70 -5.37
N SER A 10 9.27 -0.74 -4.43
CA SER A 10 10.03 0.50 -4.54
C SER A 10 10.46 1.02 -3.16
N LEU A 11 11.40 1.97 -3.16
CA LEU A 11 11.86 2.65 -1.94
C LEU A 11 10.73 3.52 -1.36
N GLU A 12 9.97 4.16 -2.24
CA GLU A 12 8.85 5.03 -1.95
C GLU A 12 7.75 4.25 -1.20
N THR A 13 7.38 3.08 -1.70
CA THR A 13 6.44 2.16 -1.03
C THR A 13 6.89 1.80 0.38
N LYS A 14 8.18 1.51 0.55
CA LYS A 14 8.77 1.17 1.83
C LYS A 14 8.74 2.33 2.81
N GLU A 15 9.10 3.53 2.37
CA GLU A 15 9.07 4.73 3.19
C GLU A 15 7.65 5.09 3.62
N VAL A 16 6.68 5.00 2.70
CA VAL A 16 5.26 5.20 3.00
C VAL A 16 4.82 4.15 4.02
N PHE A 17 5.13 2.86 3.84
CA PHE A 17 4.80 1.83 4.83
C PHE A 17 5.35 2.17 6.22
N ILE A 18 6.66 2.38 6.33
CA ILE A 18 7.36 2.60 7.61
C ILE A 18 6.82 3.83 8.36
N LYS A 19 6.52 4.92 7.65
CA LYS A 19 6.01 6.17 8.23
C LYS A 19 4.66 5.99 8.94
N ASN A 20 3.90 5.02 8.46
CA ASN A 20 2.46 4.92 8.59
C ASN A 20 2.00 3.67 9.35
N ALA A 21 2.81 2.61 9.30
CA ALA A 21 2.53 1.37 9.98
C ALA A 21 2.32 1.60 11.48
N SER A 22 1.21 1.10 12.00
CA SER A 22 0.85 1.17 13.42
C SER A 22 -0.04 -0.01 13.78
N CYS A 23 0.09 -0.47 15.03
CA CYS A 23 -0.65 -1.62 15.50
C CYS A 23 -2.15 -1.30 15.55
N CYS A 24 -2.99 -2.06 14.84
CA CYS A 24 -4.43 -1.86 14.85
C CYS A 24 -5.08 -2.04 16.24
N TYR A 25 -4.42 -2.76 17.16
CA TYR A 25 -4.93 -3.03 18.51
C TYR A 25 -4.56 -1.95 19.54
N CYS A 26 -3.31 -1.48 19.54
CA CYS A 26 -2.80 -0.55 20.55
C CYS A 26 -2.28 0.78 19.99
N GLN A 27 -2.33 0.97 18.67
CA GLN A 27 -1.83 2.13 17.94
C GLN A 27 -0.32 2.40 18.09
N SER A 28 0.44 1.43 18.62
CA SER A 28 1.88 1.55 18.71
C SER A 28 2.53 1.53 17.33
N LYS A 29 3.53 2.39 17.12
CA LYS A 29 4.40 2.36 15.93
C LYS A 29 5.56 1.37 16.07
N ASN A 30 5.67 0.72 17.23
CA ASN A 30 6.67 -0.31 17.48
C ASN A 30 6.17 -1.63 16.88
N ILE A 31 6.55 -1.89 15.64
CA ILE A 31 6.18 -3.10 14.89
C ILE A 31 7.45 -3.76 14.37
N ASP A 32 7.57 -5.05 14.63
CA ASP A 32 8.65 -5.89 14.14
C ASP A 32 8.19 -6.77 12.97
N TRP A 33 9.08 -7.03 12.03
CA TRP A 33 8.85 -8.03 11.00
C TRP A 33 9.12 -9.43 11.55
N LYS A 34 8.16 -10.34 11.34
CA LYS A 34 8.20 -11.73 11.81
C LYS A 34 8.55 -12.70 10.69
N SER A 35 7.83 -12.64 9.56
CA SER A 35 8.01 -13.54 8.42
C SER A 35 7.27 -13.07 7.16
N GLY A 36 7.50 -13.73 6.03
CA GLY A 36 6.79 -13.47 4.77
C GLY A 36 7.45 -12.41 3.90
N GLU A 37 6.92 -12.23 2.70
CA GLU A 37 7.39 -11.30 1.67
C GLU A 37 6.22 -10.43 1.23
N TYR A 38 6.50 -9.20 0.76
CA TYR A 38 5.46 -8.33 0.25
C TYR A 38 4.65 -9.02 -0.86
N PRO A 39 3.31 -8.95 -0.87
CA PRO A 39 2.43 -8.28 0.11
C PRO A 39 2.03 -9.14 1.32
N ASN A 40 2.35 -10.44 1.31
CA ASN A 40 1.98 -11.41 2.34
C ASN A 40 2.99 -11.43 3.51
N ILE A 41 3.18 -10.28 4.17
CA ILE A 41 4.04 -10.18 5.36
C ILE A 41 3.26 -10.42 6.65
N SER A 42 3.94 -10.99 7.64
CA SER A 42 3.47 -11.10 9.02
C SER A 42 4.29 -10.19 9.92
N LEU A 43 3.59 -9.36 10.67
CA LEU A 43 4.12 -8.35 11.58
C LEU A 43 3.75 -8.68 13.01
N TYR A 44 4.55 -8.19 13.95
CA TYR A 44 4.36 -8.43 15.37
C TYR A 44 4.50 -7.12 16.15
N CYS A 45 3.58 -6.87 17.08
CA CYS A 45 3.68 -5.72 17.99
C CYS A 45 4.22 -6.17 19.36
N PRO A 46 5.44 -5.74 19.75
CA PRO A 46 6.00 -6.08 21.06
C PRO A 46 5.22 -5.53 22.25
N ASP A 47 4.47 -4.43 22.07
CA ASP A 47 3.81 -3.73 23.17
C ASP A 47 2.49 -4.38 23.61
N CYS A 48 1.81 -5.07 22.70
CA CYS A 48 0.54 -5.77 22.98
C CYS A 48 0.56 -7.26 22.66
N GLU A 49 1.72 -7.77 22.22
CA GLU A 49 1.97 -9.17 21.88
C GLU A 49 1.02 -9.72 20.80
N GLN A 50 0.46 -8.84 19.96
CA GLN A 50 -0.41 -9.21 18.86
C GLN A 50 0.35 -9.32 17.54
N GLU A 51 -0.09 -10.27 16.72
CA GLU A 51 0.32 -10.40 15.34
C GLU A 51 -0.66 -9.66 14.44
N MET A 52 -0.15 -9.14 13.34
CA MET A 52 -0.96 -8.47 12.33
C MET A 52 -0.39 -8.67 10.94
N ASP A 53 -1.21 -8.49 9.92
CA ASP A 53 -0.77 -8.47 8.54
C ASP A 53 -0.43 -7.04 8.04
N PHE A 54 0.01 -6.97 6.78
CA PHE A 54 0.33 -5.72 6.09
C PHE A 54 -0.81 -4.71 6.11
N TYR A 55 -2.04 -5.14 5.83
CA TYR A 55 -3.21 -4.28 5.71
C TYR A 55 -3.71 -3.83 7.07
N GLU A 56 -3.67 -4.71 8.07
CA GLU A 56 -3.97 -4.37 9.46
C GLU A 56 -3.02 -3.31 10.01
N ALA A 57 -1.72 -3.38 9.66
CA ALA A 57 -0.74 -2.38 10.09
C ALA A 57 -0.97 -0.98 9.51
N ILE A 58 -1.68 -0.87 8.38
CA ILE A 58 -1.96 0.41 7.72
C ILE A 58 -3.46 0.72 7.72
N VAL A 59 -4.27 -0.02 8.48
CA VAL A 59 -5.74 0.07 8.48
C VAL A 59 -6.25 1.47 8.77
N HIS A 60 -5.52 2.24 9.57
CA HIS A 60 -5.85 3.62 9.92
C HIS A 60 -5.71 4.61 8.76
N LEU A 61 -4.97 4.23 7.72
CA LEU A 61 -4.81 5.03 6.49
C LEU A 61 -5.71 4.56 5.39
N LEU A 62 -6.31 3.38 5.53
CA LEU A 62 -7.27 2.87 4.58
C LEU A 62 -8.50 3.77 4.67
N PRO A 63 -8.75 4.60 3.63
CA PRO A 63 -9.93 5.44 3.63
C PRO A 63 -11.17 4.52 3.67
N GLY A 64 -12.08 4.75 4.63
CA GLY A 64 -13.15 3.81 4.99
C GLY A 64 -13.91 3.25 3.79
N GLU A 65 -14.17 1.94 3.82
CA GLU A 65 -14.84 0.98 2.88
C GLU A 65 -14.96 1.30 1.36
N ASP A 66 -15.12 2.54 0.93
CA ASP A 66 -15.37 2.96 -0.46
C ASP A 66 -14.12 3.42 -1.24
N ASN A 67 -12.97 3.62 -0.58
CA ASN A 67 -11.78 4.22 -1.22
C ASN A 67 -10.61 3.25 -1.41
N PHE A 68 -10.81 1.96 -1.14
CA PHE A 68 -9.90 0.88 -1.52
C PHE A 68 -9.72 0.72 -3.04
N TYR A 69 -10.51 1.43 -3.84
CA TYR A 69 -10.67 1.18 -5.28
C TYR A 69 -9.95 2.21 -6.16
N VAL A 70 -8.86 2.81 -5.65
CA VAL A 70 -7.96 3.56 -6.53
C VAL A 70 -7.08 2.53 -7.24
N GLU A 71 -7.48 2.20 -8.47
CA GLU A 71 -6.73 1.35 -9.37
C GLU A 71 -5.42 2.05 -9.77
N CYS A 72 -4.30 1.36 -9.63
CA CYS A 72 -3.02 1.83 -10.12
C CYS A 72 -3.03 1.89 -11.66
N PRO A 73 -2.70 3.03 -12.29
CA PRO A 73 -2.68 3.15 -13.74
C PRO A 73 -1.59 2.32 -14.42
N GLU A 74 -0.55 1.90 -13.69
CA GLU A 74 0.58 1.13 -14.24
C GLU A 74 0.39 -0.39 -14.15
N CYS A 75 -0.12 -0.90 -13.01
CA CYS A 75 -0.25 -2.34 -12.78
C CYS A 75 -1.69 -2.82 -12.57
N GLU A 76 -2.66 -1.91 -12.60
CA GLU A 76 -4.10 -2.21 -12.42
C GLU A 76 -4.47 -2.80 -11.04
N ASP A 77 -3.53 -2.84 -10.11
CA ASP A 77 -3.81 -3.27 -8.74
C ASP A 77 -4.51 -2.16 -7.95
N ASN A 78 -5.39 -2.58 -7.03
CA ASN A 78 -6.14 -1.70 -6.13
C ASN A 78 -5.41 -1.47 -4.80
N ASN A 79 -4.08 -1.50 -4.82
CA ASN A 79 -3.24 -1.36 -3.63
C ASN A 79 -2.64 0.05 -3.52
N VAL A 80 -3.39 1.08 -3.93
CA VAL A 80 -2.93 2.48 -3.87
C VAL A 80 -3.34 3.09 -2.53
N ILE A 81 -2.35 3.56 -1.76
CA ILE A 81 -2.56 4.17 -0.43
C ILE A 81 -1.71 5.45 -0.37
N GLU A 82 -2.33 6.56 0.05
CA GLU A 82 -1.67 7.88 0.07
C GLU A 82 -1.06 8.27 -1.29
N GLY A 83 -1.73 7.90 -2.39
CA GLY A 83 -1.26 8.16 -3.75
C GLY A 83 -0.11 7.25 -4.19
N VAL A 84 0.34 6.28 -3.41
CA VAL A 84 1.41 5.35 -3.83
C VAL A 84 0.84 3.95 -4.01
N CYS A 85 1.07 3.35 -5.17
CA CYS A 85 0.75 1.95 -5.44
C CYS A 85 1.75 1.05 -4.72
N PHE A 86 1.27 0.24 -3.79
CA PHE A 86 2.12 -0.67 -3.06
C PHE A 86 2.58 -1.87 -3.89
N SER A 87 1.87 -2.22 -4.97
CA SER A 87 2.23 -3.35 -5.83
C SER A 87 3.40 -3.09 -6.78
N CYS A 88 3.51 -1.87 -7.32
CA CYS A 88 4.56 -1.52 -8.29
C CYS A 88 5.38 -0.29 -7.90
N GLY A 89 5.04 0.37 -6.79
CA GLY A 89 5.72 1.59 -6.36
C GLY A 89 5.33 2.86 -7.12
N PHE A 90 4.36 2.77 -8.03
CA PHE A 90 3.94 3.93 -8.81
C PHE A 90 3.28 4.99 -7.93
N GLU A 91 3.79 6.22 -8.00
CA GLU A 91 3.20 7.38 -7.33
C GLU A 91 2.21 8.09 -8.27
N LEU A 92 0.98 8.27 -7.80
CA LEU A 92 -0.05 9.05 -8.45
C LEU A 92 0.26 10.54 -8.27
N GLU A 93 0.30 11.25 -9.38
CA GLU A 93 0.42 12.70 -9.46
C GLU A 93 -0.88 13.37 -9.01
N GLU A 94 -0.77 14.29 -8.06
CA GLU A 94 -1.90 15.08 -7.57
C GLU A 94 -2.50 15.95 -8.70
N GLY A 95 -3.82 15.89 -8.86
CA GLY A 95 -4.54 16.64 -9.89
C GLY A 95 -4.54 16.02 -11.29
N ARG A 96 -3.89 14.86 -11.48
CA ARG A 96 -3.91 14.11 -12.73
C ARG A 96 -5.13 13.18 -12.79
N ASP A 97 -5.88 13.23 -13.90
CA ASP A 97 -7.09 12.40 -14.09
C ASP A 97 -6.75 11.07 -14.77
N TYR A 98 -6.20 10.15 -13.99
CA TYR A 98 -5.82 8.81 -14.45
C TYR A 98 -6.99 7.99 -15.04
N LYS A 99 -8.22 8.21 -14.54
CA LYS A 99 -9.42 7.55 -15.09
C LYS A 99 -9.70 8.02 -16.50
N ARG A 100 -9.63 9.33 -16.75
CA ARG A 100 -9.80 9.90 -18.09
C ARG A 100 -8.69 9.46 -19.04
N GLU A 101 -7.43 9.43 -18.59
CA GLU A 101 -6.32 8.95 -19.42
C GLU A 101 -6.48 7.48 -19.82
N LYS A 102 -6.86 6.61 -18.87
CA LYS A 102 -7.18 5.19 -19.13
C LYS A 102 -8.33 5.06 -20.14
N TYR A 103 -9.39 5.85 -19.98
CA TYR A 103 -10.52 5.86 -20.92
C TYR A 103 -10.11 6.32 -22.34
N VAL A 104 -9.27 7.35 -22.45
CA VAL A 104 -8.75 7.81 -23.75
C VAL A 104 -7.87 6.73 -24.39
N ARG A 105 -7.00 6.06 -23.64
CA ARG A 105 -6.19 4.93 -24.16
C ARG A 105 -7.09 3.81 -24.70
N TRP A 106 -8.11 3.41 -23.94
CA TRP A 106 -9.07 2.39 -24.37
C TRP A 106 -9.82 2.77 -25.66
N LEU A 107 -10.19 4.05 -25.82
CA LEU A 107 -10.80 4.54 -27.05
C LEU A 107 -9.85 4.49 -28.26
N LEU A 108 -8.55 4.69 -28.06
CA LEU A 108 -7.54 4.60 -29.12
C LEU A 108 -7.33 3.14 -29.52
N GLU A 109 -7.20 2.22 -28.55
CA GLU A 109 -7.04 0.78 -28.80
C GLU A 109 -8.25 0.13 -29.49
N LYS A 110 -9.45 0.69 -29.31
CA LYS A 110 -10.67 0.23 -30.00
C LYS A 110 -10.88 0.78 -31.41
N ASN A 111 -10.13 1.80 -31.80
CA ASN A 111 -10.22 2.42 -33.13
C ASN A 111 -9.11 1.97 -34.09
N ASP A 112 -8.21 1.09 -33.66
CA ASP A 112 -7.31 0.27 -34.50
C ASP A 112 -7.92 -1.12 -34.74
#